data_AF-A0A2I1M9I2-F1
#
_entry.id   AF-A0A2I1M9I2-F1
#
_cell.length_a   1.000
_cell.length_b   1.000
_cell.length_c   1.000
_cell.angle_alpha   90.00
_cell.angle_beta   90.00
_cell.angle_gamma   90.00
#
_symmetry.space_group_name_H-M   'P 1'
#
loop_
_entity.id
_entity.type
_entity.pdbx_description
1 polymer ?
#
loop_
_entity_poly.entity_id
_entity_poly.type
_entity_poly.pdbx_seq_one_letter_code
_entity_poly.pdbx_strand_id
1 'polypeptide(L)'
;MDALKQSIKKSYRNSIGRFLSIFLLMALGSFALVGLKITGRNMRSTSRDYYDKANLADITVIGSMGIDDKNVDEIDKTSGVNQKEYGYLKDVTLEGTTDSLRVFSKPKEISQYKITKGTDLKNDTDIVVSDNLKNQYKIGDTIKLDEKEDLDGKYSLINHTYQIVGFADSPEYSSYLNMGASTSGDGNLYALAFVNEDNFDTDYYMIARLRYEDSINLNPYSDEYRNNISKH
;
A
#
# COMPACT_ATOMS: atom_id res chain seq x y z
N MET A 1 53.56 8.18 31.39
CA MET A 1 52.51 7.98 30.36
C MET A 1 53.09 7.70 28.97
N ASP A 2 54.16 8.36 28.54
CA ASP A 2 54.68 8.20 27.17
C ASP A 2 55.39 6.87 26.88
N ALA A 3 56.08 6.29 27.87
CA ALA A 3 56.70 4.97 27.73
C ALA A 3 55.67 3.85 27.46
N LEU A 4 54.48 3.96 28.07
CA LEU A 4 53.39 2.99 27.89
C LEU A 4 52.74 3.11 26.50
N LYS A 5 52.60 4.34 25.99
CA LYS A 5 52.14 4.58 24.61
C LYS A 5 53.13 4.05 23.58
N GLN A 6 54.43 4.21 23.81
CA GLN A 6 55.48 3.68 22.94
C GLN A 6 55.53 2.15 22.92
N SER A 7 55.39 1.49 24.07
CA SER A 7 55.37 0.03 24.15
C SER A 7 54.14 -0.57 23.44
N ILE A 8 52.96 0.03 23.62
CA ILE A 8 51.73 -0.35 22.92
C ILE A 8 51.90 -0.22 21.39
N LYS A 9 52.45 0.91 20.92
CA LYS A 9 52.69 1.16 19.49
C LYS A 9 53.67 0.16 18.87
N LYS A 10 54.71 -0.25 19.61
CA LYS A 10 55.69 -1.26 19.18
C LYS A 10 55.06 -2.67 19.12
N SER A 11 54.20 -3.02 20.08
CA SER A 11 53.46 -4.29 20.07
C SER A 11 52.51 -4.44 18.89
N TYR A 12 51.77 -3.38 18.53
CA TYR A 12 50.90 -3.39 17.34
C TYR A 12 51.67 -3.65 16.05
N ARG A 13 52.87 -3.06 15.94
CA ARG A 13 53.72 -3.17 14.74
C ARG A 13 54.31 -4.57 14.56
N ASN A 14 54.54 -5.31 15.66
CA ASN A 14 55.07 -6.68 15.63
C ASN A 14 53.98 -7.76 15.38
N SER A 15 52.69 -7.42 15.44
CA SER A 15 51.58 -8.39 15.31
C SER A 15 50.37 -7.80 14.57
N ILE A 16 50.65 -7.06 13.49
CA ILE A 16 49.63 -6.30 12.74
C ILE A 16 48.50 -7.20 12.21
N GLY A 17 48.81 -8.44 11.81
CA GLY A 17 47.81 -9.40 11.34
C GLY A 17 46.83 -9.82 12.42
N ARG A 18 47.31 -10.17 13.62
CA ARG A 18 46.45 -10.55 14.76
C ARG A 18 45.59 -9.38 15.23
N PHE A 19 46.18 -8.19 15.30
CA PHE A 19 45.43 -6.98 15.63
C PHE A 19 44.32 -6.72 14.61
N LEU A 20 44.63 -6.78 13.32
CA LEU A 20 43.66 -6.53 12.25
C LEU A 20 42.55 -7.59 12.27
N SER A 21 42.87 -8.87 12.50
CA SER A 21 41.86 -9.93 12.63
C SER A 21 40.88 -9.66 13.78
N ILE A 22 41.38 -9.33 14.98
CA ILE A 22 40.52 -9.04 16.15
C ILE A 22 39.70 -7.77 15.90
N PHE A 23 40.32 -6.74 15.33
CA PHE A 23 39.64 -5.50 14.97
C PHE A 23 38.50 -5.75 13.98
N LEU A 24 38.73 -6.50 12.90
CA LEU A 24 37.71 -6.82 11.90
C LEU A 24 36.58 -7.68 12.50
N LEU A 25 36.90 -8.62 13.40
CA LEU A 25 35.90 -9.43 14.08
C LEU A 25 35.02 -8.58 15.01
N MET A 26 35.61 -7.66 15.77
CA MET A 26 34.86 -6.70 16.59
C MET A 26 34.05 -5.72 15.74
N ALA A 27 34.61 -5.23 14.63
CA ALA A 27 33.94 -4.32 13.70
C ALA A 27 32.72 -5.00 13.05
N LEU A 28 32.86 -6.27 12.64
CA LEU A 28 31.75 -7.05 12.09
C LEU A 28 30.63 -7.25 13.12
N GLY A 29 30.97 -7.59 14.36
CA GLY A 29 30.00 -7.74 15.45
C GLY A 29 29.28 -6.43 15.77
N SER A 30 30.02 -5.31 15.84
CA SER A 30 29.45 -3.98 16.05
C SER A 30 28.56 -3.54 14.89
N PHE A 31 29.01 -3.75 13.66
CA PHE A 31 28.25 -3.44 12.44
C PHE A 31 26.93 -4.21 12.40
N ALA A 32 26.95 -5.51 12.67
CA ALA A 32 25.75 -6.33 12.68
C ALA A 32 24.73 -5.85 13.74
N LEU A 33 25.20 -5.56 14.96
CA LEU A 33 24.34 -5.07 16.05
C LEU A 33 23.71 -3.71 15.74
N VAL A 34 24.52 -2.76 15.24
CA VAL A 34 24.03 -1.42 14.89
C VAL A 34 23.06 -1.52 13.71
N GLY A 35 23.40 -2.29 12.68
CA GLY A 35 22.54 -2.54 11.52
C GLY A 35 21.17 -3.04 11.96
N LEU A 36 21.11 -4.12 12.75
CA LEU A 36 19.84 -4.66 13.26
C LEU A 36 19.04 -3.63 14.08
N LYS A 37 19.71 -2.81 14.89
CA LYS A 37 19.06 -1.82 15.75
C LYS A 37 18.44 -0.66 14.96
N ILE A 38 19.07 -0.22 13.86
CA ILE A 38 18.58 0.91 13.06
C ILE A 38 17.58 0.50 11.98
N THR A 39 17.64 -0.72 11.47
CA THR A 39 16.77 -1.19 10.37
C THR A 39 15.30 -0.97 10.68
N GLY A 40 14.83 -1.39 11.86
CA GLY A 40 13.42 -1.22 12.24
C GLY A 40 12.98 0.24 12.32
N ARG A 41 13.85 1.15 12.79
CA ARG A 41 13.56 2.59 12.83
C ARG A 41 13.49 3.18 11.42
N ASN A 42 14.44 2.82 10.56
CA ASN A 42 14.49 3.31 9.18
C ASN A 42 13.28 2.83 8.38
N MET A 43 12.90 1.55 8.48
CA MET A 43 11.70 1.02 7.83
C MET A 43 10.44 1.78 8.24
N ARG A 44 10.23 2.00 9.55
CA ARG A 44 9.07 2.76 10.05
C ARG A 44 9.07 4.21 9.58
N SER A 45 10.24 4.86 9.52
CA SER A 45 10.35 6.22 9.01
C SER A 45 9.98 6.28 7.52
N THR A 46 10.52 5.38 6.71
CA THR A 46 10.21 5.31 5.28
C THR A 46 8.73 5.01 5.04
N SER A 47 8.15 4.06 5.77
CA SER A 47 6.72 3.75 5.66
C SER A 47 5.85 4.94 6.10
N ARG A 48 6.21 5.65 7.17
CA ARG A 48 5.51 6.86 7.60
C ARG A 48 5.54 7.94 6.51
N ASP A 49 6.72 8.25 5.99
CA ASP A 49 6.87 9.25 4.92
C ASP A 49 6.07 8.87 3.67
N TYR A 50 5.92 7.57 3.40
CA TYR A 50 5.11 7.07 2.30
C TYR A 50 3.61 7.24 2.57
N TYR A 51 3.13 6.84 3.74
CA TYR A 51 1.72 6.97 4.13
C TYR A 51 1.28 8.43 4.24
N ASP A 52 2.13 9.31 4.77
CA ASP A 52 1.86 10.74 4.88
C ASP A 52 1.72 11.38 3.48
N LYS A 53 2.58 11.00 2.53
CA LYS A 53 2.52 11.50 1.14
C LYS A 53 1.29 11.00 0.38
N ALA A 54 0.89 9.77 0.65
CA ALA A 54 -0.27 9.15 0.02
C ALA A 54 -1.59 9.51 0.72
N ASN A 55 -1.52 10.26 1.83
CA ASN A 55 -2.65 10.61 2.68
C ASN A 55 -3.49 9.36 3.05
N LEU A 56 -2.81 8.31 3.53
CA LEU A 56 -3.44 7.01 3.82
C LEU A 56 -4.60 7.15 4.82
N ALA A 57 -5.71 6.46 4.54
CA ALA A 57 -6.86 6.38 5.44
C ALA A 57 -6.49 5.73 6.79
N ASP A 58 -7.11 6.22 7.87
CA ASP A 58 -7.00 5.59 9.19
C ASP A 58 -7.92 4.37 9.30
N ILE A 59 -9.13 4.51 8.75
CA ILE A 59 -10.15 3.46 8.73
C ILE A 59 -10.74 3.38 7.32
N THR A 60 -10.89 2.14 6.83
CA THR A 60 -11.59 1.83 5.60
C THR A 60 -12.80 0.98 5.92
N VAL A 61 -13.98 1.43 5.51
CA VAL A 61 -15.24 0.69 5.63
C VAL A 61 -15.59 0.13 4.26
N ILE A 62 -15.82 -1.17 4.17
CA ILE A 62 -16.25 -1.85 2.94
C ILE A 62 -17.65 -2.41 3.19
N GLY A 63 -18.62 -1.94 2.40
CA GLY A 63 -20.01 -2.39 2.50
C GLY A 63 -20.21 -3.71 1.75
N SER A 64 -20.66 -4.76 2.44
CA SER A 64 -20.93 -6.06 1.81
C SER A 64 -22.10 -6.03 0.83
N MET A 65 -23.04 -5.10 1.02
CA MET A 65 -24.18 -4.82 0.13
C MET A 65 -24.13 -3.38 -0.41
N GLY A 66 -22.95 -2.76 -0.38
CA GLY A 66 -22.79 -1.33 -0.63
C GLY A 66 -22.99 -0.45 0.61
N ILE A 67 -22.82 0.85 0.40
CA ILE A 67 -22.94 1.96 1.33
C ILE A 67 -23.95 2.91 0.68
N ASP A 68 -25.19 2.87 1.18
CA ASP A 68 -26.29 3.69 0.66
C ASP A 68 -26.31 5.09 1.29
N ASP A 69 -27.22 5.95 0.84
CA ASP A 69 -27.36 7.32 1.35
C ASP A 69 -27.56 7.39 2.87
N LYS A 70 -28.20 6.39 3.49
CA LYS A 70 -28.38 6.36 4.94
C LYS A 70 -27.07 6.07 5.64
N ASN A 71 -26.27 5.14 5.11
CA ASN A 71 -24.94 4.87 5.64
C ASN A 71 -24.01 6.06 5.44
N VAL A 72 -24.07 6.73 4.29
CA VAL A 72 -23.33 7.98 4.05
C VAL A 72 -23.71 9.02 5.09
N ASP A 73 -25.01 9.24 5.34
CA ASP A 73 -25.50 10.17 6.37
C ASP A 73 -25.00 9.82 7.78
N GLU A 74 -24.88 8.54 8.12
CA GLU A 74 -24.34 8.07 9.40
C GLU A 74 -22.83 8.32 9.50
N ILE A 75 -22.08 7.94 8.47
CA ILE A 75 -20.62 8.16 8.39
C ILE A 75 -20.32 9.66 8.42
N ASP A 76 -21.13 10.48 7.76
CA ASP A 76 -20.98 11.92 7.70
C ASP A 76 -21.21 12.60 9.06
N LYS A 77 -22.04 12.01 9.92
CA LYS A 77 -22.28 12.47 11.30
C LYS A 77 -21.24 12.00 12.30
N THR A 78 -20.35 11.07 11.92
CA THR A 78 -19.27 10.61 12.80
C THR A 78 -18.36 11.76 13.19
N SER A 79 -18.23 11.98 14.50
CA SER A 79 -17.42 13.05 15.08
C SER A 79 -15.93 12.79 14.92
N GLY A 80 -15.14 13.86 14.78
CA GLY A 80 -13.68 13.78 14.76
C GLY A 80 -13.09 13.33 13.43
N VAL A 81 -13.90 13.06 12.41
CA VAL A 81 -13.42 12.76 11.06
C VAL A 81 -13.07 14.06 10.33
N ASN A 82 -11.81 14.20 9.91
CA ASN A 82 -11.29 15.33 9.17
C ASN A 82 -11.57 15.24 7.66
N GLN A 83 -11.36 14.07 7.07
CA GLN A 83 -11.54 13.80 5.65
C GLN A 83 -12.31 12.50 5.45
N LYS A 84 -13.18 12.50 4.44
CA LYS A 84 -14.01 11.37 4.04
C LYS A 84 -13.93 11.25 2.53
N GLU A 85 -13.71 10.04 2.04
CA GLU A 85 -13.74 9.78 0.61
C GLU A 85 -14.47 8.47 0.34
N TYR A 86 -15.54 8.56 -0.44
CA TYR A 86 -16.29 7.41 -0.90
C TYR A 86 -15.80 6.99 -2.29
N GLY A 87 -15.90 5.70 -2.57
CA GLY A 87 -15.53 5.16 -3.88
C GLY A 87 -16.09 3.77 -4.11
N TYR A 88 -15.57 3.15 -5.16
CA TYR A 88 -16.04 1.88 -5.66
C TYR A 88 -14.89 0.86 -5.67
N LEU A 89 -15.25 -0.40 -5.46
CA LEU A 89 -14.33 -1.51 -5.63
C LEU A 89 -15.07 -2.73 -6.15
N LYS A 90 -14.47 -3.45 -7.09
CA LYS A 90 -15.01 -4.73 -7.56
C LYS A 90 -13.88 -5.73 -7.73
N ASP A 91 -14.11 -6.93 -7.25
CA ASP A 91 -13.22 -8.06 -7.50
C ASP A 91 -13.67 -8.74 -8.79
N VAL A 92 -12.76 -8.86 -9.75
CA VAL A 92 -12.98 -9.52 -11.04
C VAL A 92 -11.87 -10.54 -11.28
N THR A 93 -11.98 -11.34 -12.34
CA THR A 93 -10.89 -12.21 -12.80
C THR A 93 -10.27 -11.70 -14.08
N LEU A 94 -9.02 -12.05 -14.33
CA LEU A 94 -8.43 -11.87 -15.66
C LEU A 94 -9.04 -12.88 -16.63
N GLU A 95 -9.40 -12.43 -17.85
CA GLU A 95 -10.02 -13.29 -18.86
C GLU A 95 -9.18 -14.57 -19.09
N GLY A 96 -9.81 -15.74 -18.90
CA GLY A 96 -9.16 -17.03 -19.11
C GLY A 96 -8.25 -17.51 -17.99
N THR A 97 -8.18 -16.81 -16.85
CA THR A 97 -7.45 -17.27 -15.66
C THR A 97 -8.34 -17.25 -14.41
N THR A 98 -7.82 -17.76 -13.29
CA THR A 98 -8.45 -17.67 -11.98
C THR A 98 -7.86 -16.54 -11.12
N ASP A 99 -6.97 -15.74 -11.70
CA ASP A 99 -6.27 -14.67 -10.98
C ASP A 99 -7.24 -13.53 -10.74
N SER A 100 -7.48 -13.23 -9.45
CA SER A 100 -8.42 -12.18 -9.08
C SER A 100 -7.76 -10.81 -9.02
N LEU A 101 -8.44 -9.82 -9.59
CA LEU A 101 -8.02 -8.43 -9.64
C LEU A 101 -9.05 -7.59 -8.88
N ARG A 102 -8.61 -6.84 -7.87
CA ARG A 102 -9.47 -5.84 -7.22
C ARG A 102 -9.33 -4.53 -7.96
N VAL A 103 -10.38 -4.15 -8.68
CA VAL A 103 -10.49 -2.90 -9.40
C VAL A 103 -11.06 -1.86 -8.45
N PHE A 104 -10.32 -0.79 -8.21
CA PHE A 104 -10.77 0.38 -7.46
C PHE A 104 -11.12 1.52 -8.39
N SER A 105 -12.08 2.34 -8.02
CA SER A 105 -12.15 3.71 -8.53
C SER A 105 -10.93 4.48 -8.05
N LYS A 106 -10.37 5.32 -8.92
CA LYS A 106 -9.22 6.17 -8.61
C LYS A 106 -9.50 7.04 -7.38
N PRO A 107 -8.67 6.96 -6.32
CA PRO A 107 -8.81 7.85 -5.18
C PRO A 107 -8.44 9.30 -5.54
N LYS A 108 -9.16 10.26 -4.96
CA LYS A 108 -9.02 11.70 -5.22
C LYS A 108 -8.07 12.37 -4.24
N GLU A 109 -8.20 12.11 -2.93
CA GLU A 109 -7.46 12.78 -1.88
C GLU A 109 -6.90 11.83 -0.81
N ILE A 110 -7.60 10.74 -0.49
CA ILE A 110 -7.23 9.79 0.58
C ILE A 110 -6.73 8.48 -0.04
N SER A 111 -5.62 7.95 0.50
CA SER A 111 -4.99 6.70 0.05
C SER A 111 -4.61 6.70 -1.43
N GLN A 112 -4.08 7.83 -1.92
CA GLN A 112 -3.66 7.95 -3.32
C GLN A 112 -2.55 6.95 -3.65
N TYR A 113 -2.74 6.19 -4.73
CA TYR A 113 -1.67 5.34 -5.25
C TYR A 113 -0.55 6.18 -5.87
N LYS A 114 0.66 5.60 -5.90
CA LYS A 114 1.82 6.22 -6.52
C LYS A 114 2.16 5.51 -7.83
N ILE A 115 2.11 6.24 -8.94
CA ILE A 115 2.62 5.75 -10.23
C ILE A 115 4.12 5.47 -10.10
N THR A 116 4.53 4.23 -10.38
CA THR A 116 5.93 3.79 -10.40
C THR A 116 6.49 3.84 -11.82
N LYS A 117 5.65 3.62 -12.84
CA LYS A 117 6.02 3.61 -14.25
C LYS A 117 4.81 3.94 -15.14
N GLY A 118 5.04 4.72 -16.20
CA GLY A 118 3.99 5.08 -17.16
C GLY A 118 3.29 6.38 -16.80
N THR A 119 2.01 6.48 -17.18
CA THR A 119 1.18 7.65 -16.90
C THR A 119 -0.06 7.26 -16.08
N ASP A 120 -0.68 8.27 -15.49
CA ASP A 120 -1.96 8.13 -14.81
C ASP A 120 -3.14 8.09 -15.81
N LEU A 121 -4.33 7.77 -15.32
CA LEU A 121 -5.58 7.65 -16.09
C LEU A 121 -5.95 8.96 -16.79
N LYS A 122 -6.29 8.90 -18.07
CA LYS A 122 -6.74 10.04 -18.88
C LYS A 122 -8.06 9.79 -19.59
N ASN A 123 -8.30 8.54 -20.02
CA ASN A 123 -9.52 8.12 -20.71
C ASN A 123 -10.23 7.04 -19.88
N ASP A 124 -11.51 6.81 -20.15
CA ASP A 124 -12.32 5.84 -19.40
C ASP A 124 -11.89 4.39 -19.64
N THR A 125 -11.25 4.11 -20.77
CA THR A 125 -10.69 2.78 -21.09
C THR A 125 -9.24 2.62 -20.63
N ASP A 126 -8.69 3.57 -19.88
CA ASP A 126 -7.36 3.44 -19.30
C ASP A 126 -7.43 2.63 -17.99
N ILE A 127 -6.39 1.84 -17.70
CA ILE A 127 -6.23 1.17 -16.42
C ILE A 127 -4.79 1.32 -15.92
N VAL A 128 -4.66 1.57 -14.62
CA VAL A 128 -3.38 1.50 -13.91
C VAL A 128 -3.41 0.24 -13.06
N VAL A 129 -2.39 -0.60 -13.15
CA VAL A 129 -2.35 -1.89 -12.44
C VAL A 129 -1.23 -1.93 -11.41
N SER A 130 -1.32 -2.83 -10.43
CA SER A 130 -0.32 -2.96 -9.38
C SER A 130 1.04 -3.43 -9.89
N ASP A 131 2.07 -3.06 -9.15
CA ASP A 131 3.48 -3.25 -9.49
C ASP A 131 3.89 -4.72 -9.69
N ASN A 132 3.18 -5.68 -9.10
CA ASN A 132 3.44 -7.11 -9.27
C ASN A 132 3.14 -7.62 -10.69
N LEU A 133 2.33 -6.89 -11.47
CA LEU A 133 2.02 -7.24 -12.86
C LEU A 133 3.05 -6.74 -13.88
N LYS A 134 4.03 -5.92 -13.47
CA LYS A 134 4.99 -5.27 -14.39
C LYS A 134 5.90 -6.19 -15.19
N ASN A 135 6.08 -7.43 -14.71
CA ASN A 135 6.89 -8.44 -15.40
C ASN A 135 6.06 -9.26 -16.40
N GLN A 136 4.73 -9.20 -16.30
CA GLN A 136 3.79 -9.96 -17.13
C GLN A 136 3.20 -9.08 -18.22
N TYR A 137 2.96 -7.80 -17.93
CA TYR A 137 2.36 -6.84 -18.83
C TYR A 137 3.28 -5.64 -19.10
N LYS A 138 3.02 -4.94 -20.19
CA LYS A 138 3.68 -3.71 -20.60
C LYS A 138 2.65 -2.58 -20.76
N ILE A 139 3.14 -1.35 -20.70
CA ILE A 139 2.31 -0.18 -21.02
C ILE A 139 1.91 -0.25 -22.49
N GLY A 140 0.62 -0.02 -22.76
CA GLY A 140 -0.01 -0.17 -24.07
C GLY A 140 -0.70 -1.52 -24.28
N ASP A 141 -0.40 -2.53 -23.45
CA ASP A 141 -1.08 -3.81 -23.51
C ASP A 141 -2.56 -3.66 -23.13
N THR A 142 -3.40 -4.53 -23.69
CA THR A 142 -4.82 -4.58 -23.38
C THR A 142 -5.08 -5.70 -22.39
N ILE A 143 -5.83 -5.40 -21.33
CA ILE A 143 -6.30 -6.36 -20.34
C ILE A 143 -7.81 -6.49 -20.45
N LYS A 144 -8.30 -7.71 -20.28
CA LYS A 144 -9.72 -8.01 -20.28
C LYS A 144 -10.10 -8.61 -18.94
N LEU A 145 -11.19 -8.09 -18.40
CA LEU A 145 -11.72 -8.43 -17.10
C LEU A 145 -12.96 -9.29 -17.29
N ASP A 146 -13.03 -10.38 -16.55
CA ASP A 146 -14.20 -11.23 -16.44
C ASP A 146 -14.87 -10.94 -15.09
N GLU A 147 -16.00 -10.23 -15.15
CA GLU A 147 -16.78 -9.85 -13.98
C GLU A 147 -17.96 -10.81 -13.81
N LYS A 148 -18.22 -11.22 -12.57
CA LYS A 148 -19.47 -11.91 -12.24
C LYS A 148 -20.58 -10.89 -11.98
N GLU A 149 -21.75 -11.15 -12.54
CA GLU A 149 -22.96 -10.39 -12.24
C GLU A 149 -23.21 -10.34 -10.73
N ASP A 150 -23.68 -9.19 -10.24
CA ASP A 150 -24.11 -9.03 -8.87
C ASP A 150 -25.45 -9.75 -8.63
N LEU A 151 -25.95 -9.70 -7.39
CA LEU A 151 -27.20 -10.37 -6.99
C LEU A 151 -28.44 -9.90 -7.78
N ASP A 152 -28.40 -8.68 -8.33
CA ASP A 152 -29.44 -8.10 -9.16
C ASP A 152 -29.29 -8.42 -10.66
N GLY A 153 -28.27 -9.20 -11.04
CA GLY A 153 -27.98 -9.60 -12.42
C GLY A 153 -27.28 -8.53 -13.25
N LYS A 154 -26.76 -7.47 -12.62
CA LYS A 154 -26.03 -6.41 -13.33
C LYS A 154 -24.52 -6.49 -13.08
N TYR A 155 -23.77 -5.93 -14.01
CA TYR A 155 -22.35 -5.67 -13.83
C TYR A 155 -22.15 -4.31 -13.17
N SER A 156 -21.17 -4.24 -12.27
CA SER A 156 -20.79 -2.99 -11.64
C SER A 156 -19.88 -2.17 -12.55
N LEU A 157 -19.10 -2.79 -13.45
CA LEU A 157 -18.23 -2.09 -14.39
C LEU A 157 -18.93 -1.88 -15.74
N ILE A 158 -18.80 -0.68 -16.31
CA ILE A 158 -19.29 -0.33 -17.65
C ILE A 158 -18.41 -0.97 -18.73
N ASN A 159 -17.09 -0.92 -18.51
CA ASN A 159 -16.11 -1.46 -19.44
C ASN A 159 -15.45 -2.72 -18.86
N HIS A 160 -15.14 -3.68 -19.73
CA HIS A 160 -14.41 -4.92 -19.36
C HIS A 160 -13.08 -5.07 -20.12
N THR A 161 -12.77 -4.14 -21.01
CA THR A 161 -11.51 -4.14 -21.78
C THR A 161 -10.82 -2.80 -21.61
N TYR A 162 -9.58 -2.83 -21.13
CA TYR A 162 -8.82 -1.63 -20.80
C TYR A 162 -7.41 -1.67 -21.36
N GLN A 163 -6.84 -0.50 -21.65
CA GLN A 163 -5.43 -0.35 -22.00
C GLN A 163 -4.62 0.02 -20.76
N ILE A 164 -3.55 -0.74 -20.50
CA ILE A 164 -2.63 -0.48 -19.38
C ILE A 164 -1.81 0.77 -19.70
N VAL A 165 -2.03 1.85 -18.94
CA VAL A 165 -1.30 3.12 -19.12
C VAL A 165 -0.18 3.30 -18.10
N GLY A 166 -0.23 2.57 -16.99
CA GLY A 166 0.76 2.69 -15.93
C GLY A 166 0.74 1.54 -14.93
N PHE A 167 1.80 1.51 -14.13
CA PHE A 167 1.95 0.67 -12.95
C PHE A 167 2.01 1.55 -11.71
N ALA A 168 1.38 1.10 -10.63
CA ALA A 168 1.34 1.83 -9.37
C ALA A 168 1.58 0.96 -8.15
N ASP A 169 2.04 1.61 -7.10
CA ASP A 169 2.08 1.08 -5.75
C ASP A 169 0.97 1.72 -4.90
N SER A 170 0.24 0.92 -4.14
CA SER A 170 -0.85 1.42 -3.28
C SER A 170 -0.43 1.41 -1.81
N PRO A 171 -0.64 2.50 -1.05
CA PRO A 171 -0.35 2.53 0.39
C PRO A 171 -1.27 1.62 1.20
N GLU A 172 -2.42 1.20 0.65
CA GLU A 172 -3.39 0.35 1.33
C GLU A 172 -2.92 -1.11 1.45
N TYR A 173 -1.92 -1.52 0.66
CA TYR A 173 -1.40 -2.88 0.65
C TYR A 173 0.11 -2.86 0.90
N SER A 174 0.52 -3.46 2.02
CA SER A 174 1.94 -3.53 2.39
C SER A 174 2.72 -4.64 1.68
N SER A 175 2.04 -5.57 1.00
CA SER A 175 2.64 -6.71 0.31
C SER A 175 1.75 -7.22 -0.82
N TYR A 176 2.35 -7.53 -1.97
CA TYR A 176 1.69 -8.21 -3.09
C TYR A 176 1.74 -9.73 -3.00
N LEU A 177 2.41 -10.29 -1.99
CA LEU A 177 2.48 -11.74 -1.79
C LEU A 177 1.27 -12.28 -1.02
N ASN A 178 0.68 -11.45 -0.15
CA ASN A 178 -0.48 -11.79 0.66
C ASN A 178 -1.41 -10.58 0.73
N MET A 179 -2.28 -10.46 -0.26
CA MET A 179 -3.23 -9.34 -0.36
C MET A 179 -4.59 -9.66 0.27
N GLY A 180 -4.72 -10.86 0.84
CA GLY A 180 -5.94 -11.31 1.50
C GLY A 180 -6.93 -11.95 0.54
N ALA A 181 -8.17 -12.05 0.99
CA ALA A 181 -9.23 -12.73 0.26
C ALA A 181 -9.83 -11.87 -0.86
N SER A 182 -10.30 -12.55 -1.89
CA SER A 182 -11.12 -11.98 -2.97
C SER A 182 -12.46 -12.69 -3.05
N THR A 183 -13.51 -11.98 -3.50
CA THR A 183 -14.81 -12.57 -3.82
C THR A 183 -14.84 -13.22 -5.21
N SER A 184 -13.75 -13.10 -5.98
CA SER A 184 -13.62 -13.59 -7.34
C SER A 184 -12.43 -14.57 -7.47
N GLY A 185 -12.38 -15.30 -8.59
CA GLY A 185 -11.29 -16.25 -8.87
C GLY A 185 -11.22 -17.42 -7.90
N ASP A 186 -10.01 -17.73 -7.44
CA ASP A 186 -9.72 -18.81 -6.49
C ASP A 186 -9.92 -18.42 -5.01
N GLY A 187 -10.41 -17.20 -4.76
CA GLY A 187 -10.64 -16.65 -3.43
C GLY A 187 -9.45 -15.88 -2.83
N ASN A 188 -8.30 -15.82 -3.52
CA ASN A 188 -7.14 -15.03 -3.09
C ASN A 188 -6.93 -13.85 -4.02
N LEU A 189 -6.71 -12.66 -3.44
CA LEU A 189 -6.44 -11.45 -4.19
C LEU A 189 -5.05 -11.50 -4.83
N TYR A 190 -4.99 -11.42 -6.17
CA TYR A 190 -3.74 -11.52 -6.93
C TYR A 190 -3.10 -10.17 -7.24
N ALA A 191 -3.91 -9.18 -7.62
CA ALA A 191 -3.41 -7.85 -8.01
C ALA A 191 -4.45 -6.76 -7.77
N LEU A 192 -4.03 -5.50 -7.86
CA LEU A 192 -4.91 -4.33 -7.84
C LEU A 192 -4.96 -3.68 -9.22
N ALA A 193 -6.07 -3.02 -9.48
CA ALA A 193 -6.24 -2.14 -10.61
C ALA A 193 -6.97 -0.87 -10.18
N PHE A 194 -6.77 0.20 -10.95
CA PHE A 194 -7.39 1.50 -10.76
C PHE A 194 -7.93 1.98 -12.11
N VAL A 195 -9.20 2.40 -12.11
CA VAL A 195 -9.92 2.99 -13.24
C VAL A 195 -10.62 4.28 -12.80
N ASN A 196 -11.11 5.09 -13.73
CA ASN A 196 -11.89 6.29 -13.38
C ASN A 196 -13.19 5.88 -12.66
N GLU A 197 -13.69 6.75 -11.77
CA GLU A 197 -14.95 6.51 -11.06
C GLU A 197 -16.13 6.29 -12.02
N ASP A 198 -16.12 6.99 -13.15
CA ASP A 198 -17.14 6.89 -14.21
C ASP A 198 -17.23 5.51 -14.88
N ASN A 199 -16.31 4.58 -14.58
CA ASN A 199 -16.40 3.19 -15.03
C ASN A 199 -17.33 2.33 -14.17
N PHE A 200 -17.84 2.84 -13.04
CA PHE A 200 -18.74 2.11 -12.16
C PHE A 200 -20.19 2.56 -12.37
N ASP A 201 -21.07 1.63 -12.76
CA ASP A 201 -22.51 1.86 -12.94
C ASP A 201 -23.29 1.38 -11.72
N THR A 202 -23.09 2.05 -10.58
CA THR A 202 -23.80 1.74 -9.33
C THR A 202 -24.30 3.00 -8.64
N ASP A 203 -25.48 2.90 -8.03
CA ASP A 203 -26.15 3.99 -7.30
C ASP A 203 -25.78 4.07 -5.82
N TYR A 204 -24.89 3.19 -5.35
CA TYR A 204 -24.33 3.16 -4.00
C TYR A 204 -22.80 3.09 -4.05
N TYR A 205 -22.14 3.55 -2.98
CA TYR A 205 -20.70 3.41 -2.81
C TYR A 205 -20.35 2.03 -2.26
N MET A 206 -19.11 1.58 -2.44
CA MET A 206 -18.67 0.25 -1.94
C MET A 206 -17.60 0.36 -0.86
N ILE A 207 -16.88 1.47 -0.85
CA ILE A 207 -15.80 1.74 0.08
C ILE A 207 -15.87 3.18 0.57
N ALA A 208 -15.66 3.38 1.87
CA ALA A 208 -15.46 4.67 2.49
C ALA A 208 -14.11 4.70 3.20
N ARG A 209 -13.32 5.73 2.91
CA ARG A 209 -12.01 6.00 3.51
C ARG A 209 -12.16 7.17 4.46
N LEU A 210 -11.76 6.98 5.71
CA LEU A 210 -11.91 7.97 6.76
C LEU A 210 -10.56 8.31 7.35
N ARG A 211 -10.36 9.59 7.62
CA ARG A 211 -9.19 10.11 8.32
C ARG A 211 -9.61 11.03 9.45
N TYR A 212 -9.12 10.79 10.65
CA TYR A 212 -9.52 11.49 11.87
C TYR A 212 -8.62 12.67 12.18
N GLU A 213 -9.16 13.71 12.80
CA GLU A 213 -8.43 14.93 13.17
C GLU A 213 -7.32 14.63 14.19
N ASP A 214 -7.59 13.72 15.12
CA ASP A 214 -6.69 13.32 16.21
C ASP A 214 -5.66 12.26 15.81
N SER A 215 -5.60 11.90 14.51
CA SER A 215 -4.56 11.06 13.92
C SER A 215 -3.52 11.86 13.13
N ILE A 216 -3.86 13.09 12.73
CA ILE A 216 -3.02 13.93 11.86
C ILE A 216 -1.68 14.22 12.55
N ASN A 217 -0.58 14.05 11.80
CA ASN A 217 0.81 14.23 12.27
C ASN A 217 1.24 13.29 13.40
N LEU A 218 0.42 12.32 13.82
CA LEU A 218 0.85 11.27 14.72
C LEU A 218 1.71 10.25 13.98
N ASN A 219 2.50 9.50 14.74
CA ASN A 219 3.24 8.38 14.19
C ASN A 219 2.30 7.16 14.14
N PRO A 220 2.01 6.56 12.98
CA PRO A 220 1.09 5.42 12.87
C PRO A 220 1.55 4.19 13.67
N TYR A 221 2.82 4.15 14.08
CA TYR A 221 3.38 3.10 14.93
C TYR A 221 3.32 3.41 16.43
N SER A 222 2.87 4.59 16.86
CA SER A 222 2.77 4.94 18.29
C SER A 222 1.55 4.32 18.96
N ASP A 223 1.61 4.17 20.29
CA ASP A 223 0.46 3.76 21.09
C ASP A 223 -0.64 4.84 21.08
N GLU A 224 -0.26 6.12 21.01
CA GLU A 224 -1.18 7.25 20.96
C GLU A 224 -2.11 7.18 19.74
N TYR A 225 -1.54 6.97 18.54
CA TYR A 225 -2.31 6.80 17.32
C TYR A 225 -3.29 5.63 17.45
N ARG A 226 -2.81 4.46 17.89
CA ARG A 226 -3.66 3.26 18.06
C ARG A 226 -4.81 3.49 19.03
N ASN A 227 -4.54 4.16 20.16
CA ASN A 227 -5.54 4.43 21.19
C ASN A 227 -6.58 5.46 20.73
N ASN A 228 -6.21 6.40 19.86
CA ASN A 228 -7.16 7.36 19.29
C ASN A 228 -8.07 6.65 18.28
N ILE A 229 -7.49 5.92 17.32
CA ILE A 229 -8.27 5.19 16.32
C ILE A 229 -9.19 4.14 16.95
N SER A 230 -8.77 3.43 18.02
CA SER A 230 -9.62 2.42 18.66
C SER A 230 -10.83 2.95 19.43
N LYS A 231 -10.90 4.27 19.68
CA LYS A 231 -12.04 4.90 20.37
C LYS A 231 -13.17 5.27 19.41
N HIS A 232 -12.86 5.36 18.11
CA HIS A 232 -13.79 5.60 17.03
C HIS A 232 -14.37 4.29 16.52
#